data_AF-A0A7S1WDQ5-F1
#
_entry.id   AF-A0A7S1WDQ5-F1
#
_cell.length_a   1.000
_cell.length_b   1.000
_cell.length_c   1.000
_cell.angle_alpha   90.00
_cell.angle_beta   90.00
_cell.angle_gamma   90.00
#
_symmetry.space_group_name_H-M   'P 1'
#
loop_
_entity.id
_entity.type
_entity.pdbx_description
1 polymer ?
#
loop_
_entity_poly.entity_id
_entity_poly.type
_entity_poly.pdbx_seq_one_letter_code
_entity_poly.pdbx_strand_id
1 'polypeptide(L)'
;LKPSRLKSPSFSETTAPLPAETASAMPAPGARHLLLALLLQLPAPVGGAQGDRKGKPAHQDTHKDVHKEKHEEKHKGARRERPAHREIPEFDIDLDLPPRQRWKHLVPHFRDWFIGITDIRNKWLAKYNQTQLKEFIKAADVDEEYLEEMRGILEEVRYGEATLEMSILGHMKYELGYTQHASECSGIVAAMENGTVVHGRNMDLGADQDSAKPGRIRPIFWRGGRAIFRGLGVFGSLSVSDGVRIGSWSMQQNTRRFMNSTSLYELVESSIQAMKQGATPYSFTIRRYLKECGTYGDMLAAIRRTAFAAPMYFVLAGSKPWQGAVI
;
A
#
# COMPACT_ATOMS: atom_id res chain seq x y z
N LEU A 1 -10.53 -46.15 27.35
CA LEU A 1 -10.96 -44.91 26.65
C LEU A 1 -10.38 -44.95 25.23
N LYS A 2 -11.22 -45.26 24.23
CA LYS A 2 -10.85 -45.32 22.81
C LYS A 2 -10.96 -43.92 22.18
N PRO A 3 -10.11 -43.53 21.22
CA PRO A 3 -10.23 -42.24 20.55
C PRO A 3 -11.30 -42.30 19.43
N SER A 4 -12.23 -41.35 19.46
CA SER A 4 -13.28 -41.15 18.46
C SER A 4 -12.71 -40.48 17.21
N ARG A 5 -12.90 -41.14 16.06
CA ARG A 5 -12.68 -40.57 14.71
C ARG A 5 -13.86 -39.66 14.37
N LEU A 6 -13.60 -38.35 14.22
CA LEU A 6 -14.54 -37.43 13.58
C LEU A 6 -14.43 -37.58 12.06
N LYS A 7 -15.56 -37.88 11.42
CA LYS A 7 -15.73 -38.02 9.97
C LYS A 7 -15.87 -36.64 9.34
N SER A 8 -15.16 -36.42 8.23
CA SER A 8 -15.35 -35.33 7.27
C SER A 8 -16.70 -35.47 6.53
N PRO A 9 -17.45 -34.38 6.28
CA PRO A 9 -18.65 -34.45 5.45
C PRO A 9 -18.30 -34.44 3.96
N SER A 10 -18.84 -35.41 3.23
CA SER A 10 -18.82 -35.54 1.78
C SER A 10 -19.85 -34.61 1.13
N PHE A 11 -19.43 -33.85 0.12
CA PHE A 11 -20.33 -33.11 -0.77
C PHE A 11 -21.00 -34.10 -1.74
N SER A 12 -22.34 -34.12 -1.76
CA SER A 12 -23.11 -34.76 -2.82
C SER A 12 -23.67 -33.67 -3.74
N GLU A 13 -23.33 -33.76 -5.02
CA GLU A 13 -23.91 -33.00 -6.11
C GLU A 13 -25.40 -33.37 -6.28
N THR A 14 -26.26 -32.36 -6.23
CA THR A 14 -27.64 -32.47 -6.72
C THR A 14 -27.89 -31.32 -7.68
N THR A 15 -27.80 -31.63 -8.97
CA THR A 15 -28.20 -30.79 -10.08
C THR A 15 -29.72 -30.79 -10.20
N ALA A 16 -30.36 -29.63 -10.00
CA ALA A 16 -31.73 -29.37 -10.41
C ALA A 16 -31.73 -28.19 -11.41
N PRO A 17 -32.42 -28.28 -12.55
CA PRO A 17 -32.43 -27.23 -13.57
C PRO A 17 -33.34 -26.07 -13.17
N LEU A 18 -32.87 -24.83 -13.37
CA LEU A 18 -33.66 -23.62 -13.27
C LEU A 18 -34.50 -23.42 -14.55
N PRO A 19 -35.77 -22.97 -14.44
CA PRO A 19 -36.60 -22.68 -15.60
C PRO A 19 -36.20 -21.38 -16.30
N ALA A 20 -36.31 -21.39 -17.62
CA ALA A 20 -36.05 -20.27 -18.50
C ALA A 20 -37.20 -19.24 -18.44
N GLU A 21 -36.86 -17.97 -18.22
CA GLU A 21 -37.74 -16.84 -18.49
C GLU A 21 -37.04 -15.80 -19.38
N THR A 22 -37.49 -15.81 -20.63
CA THR A 22 -37.90 -14.66 -21.45
C THR A 22 -37.04 -13.40 -21.43
N ALA A 23 -36.33 -13.23 -22.55
CA ALA A 23 -35.81 -11.96 -23.04
C ALA A 23 -36.95 -10.93 -23.22
N SER A 24 -36.83 -9.79 -22.52
CA SER A 24 -37.57 -8.58 -22.85
C SER A 24 -36.58 -7.50 -23.28
N ALA A 25 -36.85 -6.93 -24.45
CA ALA A 25 -36.03 -5.97 -25.15
C ALA A 25 -35.91 -4.63 -24.38
N MET A 26 -34.69 -4.08 -24.33
CA MET A 26 -34.45 -2.70 -23.93
C MET A 26 -34.80 -1.71 -25.07
N PRO A 27 -35.49 -0.60 -24.80
CA PRO A 27 -35.49 0.55 -25.68
C PRO A 27 -34.34 1.54 -25.32
N ALA A 28 -33.81 2.19 -26.33
CA ALA A 28 -32.71 3.18 -26.29
C ALA A 28 -33.13 4.51 -25.62
N PRO A 29 -32.17 5.42 -25.31
CA PRO A 29 -32.28 6.37 -24.19
C PRO A 29 -32.91 7.72 -24.56
N GLY A 30 -33.74 8.24 -23.65
CA GLY A 30 -34.33 9.58 -23.75
C GLY A 30 -34.46 10.28 -22.40
N ALA A 31 -33.67 11.33 -22.23
CA ALA A 31 -33.97 12.58 -21.51
C ALA A 31 -34.33 12.60 -20.00
N ARG A 32 -33.32 13.09 -19.24
CA ARG A 32 -33.34 14.24 -18.28
C ARG A 32 -33.71 14.03 -16.79
N HIS A 33 -32.95 14.80 -15.99
CA HIS A 33 -33.08 15.19 -14.57
C HIS A 33 -32.54 14.16 -13.57
N LEU A 34 -31.74 14.47 -12.55
CA LEU A 34 -31.45 15.72 -11.85
C LEU A 34 -30.08 15.56 -11.14
N LEU A 35 -29.09 16.41 -11.42
CA LEU A 35 -27.80 16.42 -10.73
C LEU A 35 -27.88 17.45 -9.59
N LEU A 36 -27.87 16.97 -8.33
CA LEU A 36 -27.84 17.83 -7.16
C LEU A 36 -26.37 18.13 -6.80
N ALA A 37 -25.88 19.28 -7.26
CA ALA A 37 -24.59 19.83 -6.83
C ALA A 37 -24.79 20.67 -5.56
N LEU A 38 -24.27 20.19 -4.43
CA LEU A 38 -24.16 20.96 -3.20
C LEU A 38 -22.69 21.34 -3.01
N LEU A 39 -22.29 22.49 -3.56
CA LEU A 39 -21.01 23.13 -3.27
C LEU A 39 -21.26 24.26 -2.27
N LEU A 40 -20.71 24.06 -1.08
CA LEU A 40 -20.65 25.03 0.01
C LEU A 40 -19.74 26.20 -0.39
N GLN A 41 -20.30 27.40 -0.27
CA GLN A 41 -19.60 28.68 -0.27
C GLN A 41 -18.78 28.80 1.02
N LEU A 42 -17.53 29.25 0.92
CA LEU A 42 -16.85 29.98 1.99
C LEU A 42 -16.15 31.22 1.40
N PRO A 43 -16.12 32.35 2.15
CA PRO A 43 -15.86 33.68 1.60
C PRO A 43 -14.37 34.00 1.48
N ALA A 44 -14.04 34.83 0.48
CA ALA A 44 -12.76 35.53 0.38
C ALA A 44 -12.70 36.72 1.35
N PRO A 45 -11.53 37.05 1.93
CA PRO A 45 -11.39 38.22 2.80
C PRO A 45 -11.31 39.52 1.99
N VAL A 46 -12.03 40.54 2.48
CA VAL A 46 -12.06 41.92 1.96
C VAL A 46 -11.31 42.85 2.92
N GLY A 47 -10.61 43.82 2.34
CA GLY A 47 -10.19 45.09 2.97
C GLY A 47 -8.66 45.29 2.91
N GLY A 48 -8.07 46.21 2.15
CA GLY A 48 -8.58 47.44 1.54
C GLY A 48 -7.88 48.65 2.15
N ALA A 49 -6.91 49.23 1.46
CA ALA A 49 -6.49 50.61 1.64
C ALA A 49 -6.28 51.22 0.25
N GLN A 50 -7.13 52.19 -0.08
CA GLN A 50 -7.26 52.81 -1.39
C GLN A 50 -6.60 54.20 -1.33
N GLY A 51 -5.66 54.44 -2.24
CA GLY A 51 -4.97 55.71 -2.45
C GLY A 51 -5.19 56.20 -3.88
N ASP A 52 -6.24 57.00 -4.00
CA ASP A 52 -6.78 57.87 -5.04
C ASP A 52 -5.86 58.46 -6.16
N ARG A 53 -6.50 58.72 -7.32
CA ARG A 53 -6.27 59.76 -8.39
C ARG A 53 -5.50 59.47 -9.69
N LYS A 54 -6.32 59.27 -10.74
CA LYS A 54 -6.47 60.04 -12.02
C LYS A 54 -5.22 60.52 -12.81
N GLY A 55 -5.15 60.09 -14.08
CA GLY A 55 -4.49 60.79 -15.20
C GLY A 55 -4.32 59.94 -16.47
N LYS A 56 -5.13 60.17 -17.52
CA LYS A 56 -5.03 59.61 -18.90
C LYS A 56 -4.12 60.51 -19.79
N PRO A 57 -3.86 60.22 -21.10
CA PRO A 57 -3.41 59.00 -21.79
C PRO A 57 -2.27 59.25 -22.84
N ALA A 58 -1.83 58.17 -23.51
CA ALA A 58 -1.32 58.08 -24.90
C ALA A 58 0.02 58.75 -25.31
N HIS A 59 0.99 57.93 -25.76
CA HIS A 59 1.53 58.04 -27.14
C HIS A 59 2.30 56.77 -27.54
N GLN A 60 2.06 56.31 -28.77
CA GLN A 60 2.76 55.23 -29.45
C GLN A 60 4.10 55.68 -30.05
N ASP A 61 4.99 54.69 -30.15
CA ASP A 61 6.11 54.47 -31.09
C ASP A 61 7.29 55.44 -31.13
N THR A 62 8.48 54.92 -30.82
CA THR A 62 9.51 54.52 -31.81
C THR A 62 10.83 54.15 -31.12
N HIS A 63 11.64 53.33 -31.80
CA HIS A 63 13.05 52.96 -31.53
C HIS A 63 13.37 51.60 -30.86
N LYS A 64 13.31 50.57 -31.72
CA LYS A 64 14.40 49.64 -32.11
C LYS A 64 15.50 49.29 -31.10
N ASP A 65 15.56 47.99 -30.82
CA ASP A 65 16.75 47.12 -30.91
C ASP A 65 18.01 47.51 -30.12
N VAL A 66 17.92 47.49 -28.79
CA VAL A 66 19.08 47.20 -27.93
C VAL A 66 18.60 46.44 -26.69
N HIS A 67 18.35 45.12 -26.80
CA HIS A 67 18.35 44.17 -25.66
C HIS A 67 17.97 42.75 -26.12
N LYS A 68 18.78 42.13 -27.00
CA LYS A 68 18.62 40.70 -27.30
C LYS A 68 19.87 39.84 -27.10
N GLU A 69 20.94 40.38 -26.52
CA GLU A 69 22.21 39.65 -26.34
C GLU A 69 22.70 39.51 -24.89
N LYS A 70 21.84 39.74 -23.87
CA LYS A 70 22.27 39.59 -22.46
C LYS A 70 21.49 38.60 -21.60
N HIS A 71 20.63 37.77 -22.20
CA HIS A 71 19.85 36.78 -21.45
C HIS A 71 20.12 35.30 -21.81
N GLU A 72 20.97 35.00 -22.80
CA GLU A 72 21.29 33.61 -23.16
C GLU A 72 22.59 33.05 -22.57
N GLU A 73 23.36 33.83 -21.80
CA GLU A 73 24.70 33.40 -21.37
C GLU A 73 24.88 33.13 -19.87
N LYS A 74 23.80 32.95 -19.09
CA LYS A 74 23.91 32.68 -17.63
C LYS A 74 23.15 31.47 -17.07
N HIS A 75 22.73 30.53 -17.92
CA HIS A 75 22.20 29.24 -17.47
C HIS A 75 22.90 28.02 -18.09
N LYS A 76 24.22 28.09 -18.32
CA LYS A 76 25.07 26.89 -18.35
C LYS A 76 25.52 26.53 -16.92
N GLY A 77 24.55 26.43 -16.01
CA GLY A 77 24.77 25.85 -14.69
C GLY A 77 24.94 24.35 -14.85
N ALA A 78 26.07 23.83 -14.36
CA ALA A 78 26.43 22.43 -14.40
C ALA A 78 25.20 21.52 -14.17
N ARG A 79 24.89 20.69 -15.18
CA ARG A 79 23.96 19.57 -15.03
C ARG A 79 24.55 18.72 -13.91
N ARG A 80 24.09 18.92 -12.67
CA ARG A 80 24.37 17.98 -11.56
C ARG A 80 24.07 16.62 -12.13
N GLU A 81 25.10 15.77 -12.24
CA GLU A 81 24.89 14.38 -12.59
C GLU A 81 23.83 13.87 -11.64
N ARG A 82 22.71 13.37 -12.20
CA ARG A 82 21.72 12.69 -11.38
C ARG A 82 22.50 11.56 -10.69
N PRO A 83 22.51 11.48 -9.35
CA PRO A 83 23.19 10.38 -8.69
C PRO A 83 22.69 9.10 -9.33
N ALA A 84 23.61 8.21 -9.71
CA ALA A 84 23.26 6.94 -10.33
C ALA A 84 22.11 6.31 -9.52
N HIS A 85 21.00 5.98 -10.20
CA HIS A 85 19.89 5.29 -9.55
C HIS A 85 20.46 4.01 -8.95
N ARG A 86 20.66 3.97 -7.64
CA ARG A 86 21.04 2.74 -6.96
C ARG A 86 19.82 1.83 -7.01
N GLU A 87 19.91 0.81 -7.86
CA GLU A 87 18.86 -0.20 -7.98
C GLU A 87 18.63 -0.85 -6.61
N ILE A 88 17.36 -1.11 -6.30
CA ILE A 88 16.97 -1.79 -5.06
C ILE A 88 17.34 -3.26 -5.24
N PRO A 89 18.15 -3.86 -4.33
CA PRO A 89 18.62 -5.22 -4.50
C PRO A 89 17.46 -6.21 -4.49
N GLU A 90 17.50 -7.17 -5.41
CA GLU A 90 16.52 -8.25 -5.54
C GLU A 90 16.99 -9.48 -4.75
N PHE A 91 16.06 -10.17 -4.10
CA PHE A 91 16.34 -11.39 -3.33
C PHE A 91 15.27 -12.44 -3.60
N ASP A 92 15.70 -13.67 -3.85
CA ASP A 92 14.79 -14.79 -4.07
C ASP A 92 14.33 -15.38 -2.75
N ILE A 93 13.02 -15.53 -2.60
CA ILE A 93 12.39 -16.16 -1.46
C ILE A 93 11.67 -17.41 -1.94
N ASP A 94 12.24 -18.57 -1.60
CA ASP A 94 11.70 -19.87 -2.00
C ASP A 94 10.55 -20.29 -1.09
N LEU A 95 9.33 -20.35 -1.64
CA LEU A 95 8.13 -20.78 -0.91
C LEU A 95 8.04 -22.29 -0.72
N ASP A 96 8.89 -23.08 -1.40
CA ASP A 96 8.98 -24.53 -1.22
C ASP A 96 9.78 -24.90 0.04
N LEU A 97 10.60 -23.97 0.56
CA LEU A 97 11.24 -24.12 1.86
C LEU A 97 10.23 -24.03 3.00
N PRO A 98 10.47 -24.72 4.14
CA PRO A 98 9.72 -24.50 5.36
C PRO A 98 9.73 -23.01 5.74
N PRO A 99 8.60 -22.43 6.19
CA PRO A 99 8.47 -20.98 6.41
C PRO A 99 9.61 -20.38 7.24
N ARG A 100 10.01 -21.07 8.30
CA ARG A 100 11.11 -20.69 9.20
C ARG A 100 12.50 -20.56 8.54
N GLN A 101 12.69 -21.10 7.33
CA GLN A 101 13.98 -21.07 6.63
C GLN A 101 14.04 -20.02 5.51
N ARG A 102 12.89 -19.51 5.05
CA ARG A 102 12.77 -18.74 3.79
C ARG A 102 13.60 -17.45 3.76
N TRP A 103 13.77 -16.81 4.91
CA TRP A 103 14.39 -15.49 5.04
C TRP A 103 15.78 -15.49 5.67
N LYS A 104 16.24 -16.63 6.21
CA LYS A 104 17.48 -16.68 7.00
C LYS A 104 18.71 -16.25 6.20
N HIS A 105 18.75 -16.62 4.92
CA HIS A 105 19.87 -16.28 4.03
C HIS A 105 20.04 -14.78 3.78
N LEU A 106 19.02 -13.94 4.04
CA LEU A 106 19.12 -12.48 3.94
C LEU A 106 19.75 -11.85 5.19
N VAL A 107 19.67 -12.53 6.35
CA VAL A 107 20.06 -11.96 7.65
C VAL A 107 21.51 -11.46 7.66
N PRO A 108 22.51 -12.17 7.11
CA PRO A 108 23.90 -11.68 7.08
C PRO A 108 24.06 -10.32 6.38
N HIS A 109 23.18 -9.98 5.44
CA HIS A 109 23.23 -8.70 4.71
C HIS A 109 22.61 -7.53 5.48
N PHE A 110 21.64 -7.82 6.37
CA PHE A 110 20.78 -6.80 6.97
C PHE A 110 20.79 -6.79 8.49
N ARG A 111 21.56 -7.67 9.15
CA ARG A 111 21.52 -7.90 10.59
C ARG A 111 21.64 -6.61 11.40
N ASP A 112 22.69 -5.82 11.17
CA ASP A 112 22.97 -4.62 11.97
C ASP A 112 21.91 -3.54 11.74
N TRP A 113 21.45 -3.40 10.50
CA TRP A 113 20.33 -2.51 10.17
C TRP A 113 19.03 -2.95 10.86
N PHE A 114 18.75 -4.26 10.87
CA PHE A 114 17.55 -4.81 11.51
C PHE A 114 17.58 -4.61 13.03
N ILE A 115 18.75 -4.70 13.67
CA ILE A 115 18.95 -4.35 15.09
C ILE A 115 18.59 -2.87 15.32
N GLY A 116 19.16 -1.96 14.53
CA GLY A 116 18.88 -0.52 14.68
C GLY A 116 17.39 -0.18 14.49
N ILE A 117 16.72 -0.80 13.51
CA ILE A 117 15.28 -0.62 13.31
C ILE A 117 14.45 -1.24 14.43
N THR A 118 14.90 -2.36 15.01
CA THR A 118 14.26 -2.98 16.18
C THR A 118 14.23 -2.01 17.36
N ASP A 119 15.36 -1.36 17.66
CA ASP A 119 15.44 -0.39 18.76
C ASP A 119 14.52 0.82 18.56
N ILE A 120 14.49 1.34 17.33
CA ILE A 120 13.57 2.43 16.96
C ILE A 120 12.12 1.98 17.14
N ARG A 121 11.79 0.77 16.69
CA ARG A 121 10.43 0.23 16.78
C ARG A 121 10.01 -0.01 18.22
N ASN A 122 10.87 -0.57 19.06
CA ASN A 122 10.58 -0.79 20.48
C ASN A 122 10.32 0.53 21.21
N LYS A 123 11.12 1.58 20.94
CA LYS A 123 10.87 2.93 21.47
C LYS A 123 9.53 3.52 21.01
N TRP A 124 9.14 3.24 19.77
CA TRP A 124 7.83 3.67 19.25
C TRP A 124 6.68 2.88 19.91
N LEU A 125 6.79 1.55 20.01
CA LEU A 125 5.80 0.67 20.63
C LEU A 125 5.61 0.94 22.14
N ALA A 126 6.67 1.39 22.83
CA ALA A 126 6.59 1.77 24.24
C ALA A 126 5.61 2.93 24.52
N LYS A 127 5.24 3.71 23.50
CA LYS A 127 4.27 4.81 23.62
C LYS A 127 2.82 4.33 23.63
N TYR A 128 2.57 3.08 23.23
CA TYR A 128 1.24 2.50 23.17
C TYR A 128 0.84 1.87 24.51
N ASN A 129 -0.47 1.75 24.72
CA ASN A 129 -1.00 0.98 25.83
C ASN A 129 -0.65 -0.51 25.64
N GLN A 130 0.12 -1.09 26.56
CA GLN A 130 0.65 -2.45 26.41
C GLN A 130 -0.44 -3.53 26.50
N THR A 131 -1.51 -3.30 27.26
CA THR A 131 -2.66 -4.21 27.29
C THR A 131 -3.38 -4.19 25.93
N GLN A 132 -3.56 -2.99 25.37
CA GLN A 132 -4.16 -2.82 24.05
C GLN A 132 -3.34 -3.50 22.94
N LEU A 133 -2.01 -3.40 22.97
CA LEU A 133 -1.15 -4.10 22.00
C LEU A 133 -1.28 -5.62 22.08
N LYS A 134 -1.42 -6.19 23.29
CA LYS A 134 -1.65 -7.63 23.46
C LYS A 134 -2.99 -8.07 22.90
N GLU A 135 -4.05 -7.29 23.15
CA GLU A 135 -5.36 -7.54 22.53
C GLU A 135 -5.31 -7.41 21.02
N PHE A 136 -4.56 -6.43 20.51
CA PHE A 136 -4.35 -6.20 19.08
C PHE A 136 -3.72 -7.41 18.39
N ILE A 137 -2.63 -7.95 18.95
CA ILE A 137 -1.99 -9.17 18.42
C ILE A 137 -2.97 -10.34 18.41
N LYS A 138 -3.74 -10.52 19.50
CA LYS A 138 -4.73 -11.60 19.60
C LYS A 138 -5.85 -11.46 18.56
N ALA A 139 -6.34 -10.24 18.34
CA ALA A 139 -7.41 -9.97 17.39
C ALA A 139 -6.96 -10.16 15.93
N ALA A 140 -5.68 -9.94 15.63
CA ALA A 140 -5.14 -10.06 14.28
C ALA A 140 -5.12 -11.48 13.72
N ASP A 141 -5.13 -12.51 14.58
CA ASP A 141 -5.16 -13.93 14.21
C ASP A 141 -4.16 -14.29 13.08
N VAL A 142 -2.88 -14.01 13.32
CA VAL A 142 -1.82 -14.14 12.32
C VAL A 142 -1.56 -15.62 12.02
N ASP A 143 -1.59 -15.97 10.73
CA ASP A 143 -1.32 -17.32 10.23
C ASP A 143 0.05 -17.84 10.68
N GLU A 144 0.09 -19.11 11.11
CA GLU A 144 1.30 -19.78 11.60
C GLU A 144 2.43 -19.78 10.56
N GLU A 145 2.12 -19.80 9.26
CA GLU A 145 3.11 -19.67 8.18
C GLU A 145 3.92 -18.38 8.34
N TYR A 146 3.26 -17.25 8.63
CA TYR A 146 3.95 -15.97 8.79
C TYR A 146 4.66 -15.86 10.14
N LEU A 147 4.09 -16.46 11.20
CA LEU A 147 4.75 -16.54 12.49
C LEU A 147 6.07 -17.30 12.39
N GLU A 148 6.09 -18.43 11.68
CA GLU A 148 7.31 -19.20 11.48
C GLU A 148 8.33 -18.47 10.60
N GLU A 149 7.93 -17.76 9.54
CA GLU A 149 8.84 -16.87 8.78
C GLU A 149 9.49 -15.82 9.71
N MET A 150 8.72 -15.18 10.61
CA MET A 150 9.27 -14.23 11.58
C MET A 150 10.21 -14.90 12.57
N ARG A 151 9.84 -16.06 13.15
CA ARG A 151 10.72 -16.80 14.06
C ARG A 151 12.05 -17.17 13.40
N GLY A 152 12.02 -17.54 12.12
CA GLY A 152 13.21 -17.82 11.33
C GLY A 152 14.17 -16.65 11.29
N ILE A 153 13.67 -15.44 11.01
CA ILE A 153 14.45 -14.21 11.01
C ILE A 153 15.02 -13.94 12.41
N LEU A 154 14.19 -14.00 13.46
CA LEU A 154 14.60 -13.68 14.83
C LEU A 154 15.67 -14.63 15.37
N GLU A 155 15.52 -15.94 15.11
CA GLU A 155 16.48 -16.97 15.47
C GLU A 155 17.86 -16.75 14.83
N GLU A 156 17.87 -16.27 13.59
CA GLU A 156 19.10 -16.03 12.84
C GLU A 156 19.75 -14.69 13.22
N VAL A 157 18.95 -13.64 13.47
CA VAL A 157 19.44 -12.33 13.92
C VAL A 157 20.09 -12.44 15.31
N ARG A 158 19.53 -13.26 16.21
CA ARG A 158 20.01 -13.46 17.60
C ARG A 158 20.16 -12.15 18.36
N TYR A 159 19.07 -11.38 18.41
CA TYR A 159 19.01 -10.13 19.16
C TYR A 159 17.85 -10.18 20.16
N GLY A 160 18.16 -10.11 21.45
CA GLY A 160 17.18 -10.36 22.52
C GLY A 160 16.00 -9.38 22.55
N GLU A 161 16.22 -8.14 22.09
CA GLU A 161 15.17 -7.13 22.00
C GLU A 161 14.26 -7.31 20.77
N ALA A 162 14.63 -8.20 19.83
CA ALA A 162 13.81 -8.54 18.69
C ALA A 162 12.84 -9.68 19.04
N THR A 163 11.65 -9.31 19.54
CA THR A 163 10.61 -10.27 19.91
C THR A 163 9.66 -10.59 18.77
N LEU A 164 8.92 -11.70 18.91
CA LEU A 164 7.86 -12.04 17.95
C LEU A 164 6.74 -11.02 17.99
N GLU A 165 6.34 -10.55 19.19
CA GLU A 165 5.33 -9.51 19.37
C GLU A 165 5.73 -8.22 18.65
N MET A 166 6.97 -7.77 18.81
CA MET A 166 7.52 -6.61 18.08
C MET A 166 7.43 -6.83 16.56
N SER A 167 7.77 -8.03 16.10
CA SER A 167 7.73 -8.36 14.67
C SER A 167 6.30 -8.32 14.14
N ILE A 168 5.35 -8.97 14.81
CA ILE A 168 3.92 -8.95 14.47
C ILE A 168 3.40 -7.51 14.39
N LEU A 169 3.63 -6.71 15.44
CA LEU A 169 3.19 -5.30 15.48
C LEU A 169 3.84 -4.46 14.39
N GLY A 170 5.11 -4.72 14.06
CA GLY A 170 5.82 -4.05 12.97
C GLY A 170 5.21 -4.29 11.59
N HIS A 171 4.57 -5.44 11.37
CA HIS A 171 3.82 -5.74 10.14
C HIS A 171 2.46 -5.04 10.10
N MET A 172 1.92 -4.66 11.24
CA MET A 172 0.62 -3.99 11.38
C MET A 172 0.78 -2.52 11.78
N LYS A 173 1.93 -1.92 11.46
CA LYS A 173 2.19 -0.50 11.73
C LYS A 173 1.13 0.42 11.11
N TYR A 174 0.57 0.03 9.98
CA TYR A 174 -0.47 0.80 9.30
C TYR A 174 -1.74 0.89 10.16
N GLU A 175 -2.21 -0.26 10.65
CA GLU A 175 -3.35 -0.38 11.56
C GLU A 175 -3.07 0.21 12.95
N LEU A 176 -1.80 0.29 13.37
CA LEU A 176 -1.39 1.00 14.59
C LEU A 176 -1.33 2.52 14.41
N GLY A 177 -1.66 3.04 13.23
CA GLY A 177 -1.74 4.47 12.95
C GLY A 177 -0.40 5.13 12.63
N TYR A 178 0.64 4.35 12.35
CA TYR A 178 1.98 4.86 12.06
C TYR A 178 2.02 5.88 10.92
N THR A 179 1.20 5.66 9.89
CA THR A 179 1.19 6.44 8.66
C THR A 179 0.26 7.67 8.73
N GLN A 180 -0.46 7.88 9.84
CA GLN A 180 -1.50 8.92 9.92
C GLN A 180 -0.97 10.35 9.79
N HIS A 181 0.29 10.59 10.14
CA HIS A 181 0.82 11.95 10.30
C HIS A 181 1.91 12.34 9.31
N ALA A 182 2.54 11.38 8.61
CA ALA A 182 3.76 11.67 7.87
C ALA A 182 3.98 10.84 6.59
N SER A 183 3.09 9.89 6.28
CA SER A 183 3.24 9.07 5.08
C SER A 183 2.25 9.47 4.01
N GLU A 184 2.78 9.79 2.83
CA GLU A 184 2.00 10.17 1.67
C GLU A 184 2.36 9.24 0.50
N CYS A 185 1.41 9.07 -0.41
CA CYS A 185 1.54 8.16 -1.52
C CYS A 185 0.86 8.78 -2.73
N SER A 186 1.54 8.75 -3.88
CA SER A 186 0.95 9.09 -5.17
C SER A 186 0.94 7.86 -6.05
N GLY A 187 -0.22 7.53 -6.61
CA GLY A 187 -0.42 6.35 -7.44
C GLY A 187 -1.13 6.70 -8.74
N ILE A 188 -0.70 6.09 -9.85
CA ILE A 188 -1.26 6.30 -11.18
C ILE A 188 -1.57 4.94 -11.79
N VAL A 189 -2.81 4.76 -12.23
CA VAL A 189 -3.18 3.74 -13.21
C VAL A 189 -3.72 4.44 -14.45
N ALA A 190 -3.18 4.09 -15.61
CA ALA A 190 -3.58 4.65 -16.89
C ALA A 190 -3.61 3.56 -17.95
N ALA A 191 -4.40 3.76 -19.00
CA ALA A 191 -4.40 2.90 -20.16
C ALA A 191 -4.06 3.72 -21.41
N MET A 192 -3.13 3.21 -22.22
CA MET A 192 -2.78 3.77 -23.52
C MET A 192 -3.88 3.47 -24.53
N GLU A 193 -3.90 4.16 -25.68
CA GLU A 193 -4.90 3.95 -26.74
C GLU A 193 -4.98 2.50 -27.23
N ASN A 194 -3.86 1.77 -27.22
CA ASN A 194 -3.80 0.36 -27.59
C ASN A 194 -4.26 -0.60 -26.48
N GLY A 195 -4.76 -0.07 -25.36
CA GLY A 195 -5.22 -0.82 -24.20
C GLY A 195 -4.14 -1.18 -23.18
N THR A 196 -2.85 -0.96 -23.47
CA THR A 196 -1.77 -1.26 -22.52
C THR A 196 -1.96 -0.48 -21.23
N VAL A 197 -2.00 -1.18 -20.10
CA VAL A 197 -2.16 -0.56 -18.78
C VAL A 197 -0.79 -0.26 -18.18
N VAL A 198 -0.60 0.98 -17.73
CA VAL A 198 0.60 1.44 -17.03
C VAL A 198 0.24 1.72 -15.58
N HIS A 199 1.08 1.24 -14.67
CA HIS A 199 0.93 1.42 -13.24
C HIS A 199 2.22 2.01 -12.66
N GLY A 200 2.11 3.17 -12.03
CA GLY A 200 3.23 3.87 -11.42
C GLY A 200 2.89 4.39 -10.02
N ARG A 201 3.92 4.59 -9.20
CA ARG A 201 3.76 5.20 -7.89
C ARG A 201 5.01 5.87 -7.34
N ASN A 202 4.79 6.72 -6.33
CA ASN A 202 5.77 7.15 -5.35
C ASN A 202 5.33 6.78 -3.93
N MET A 203 6.31 6.58 -3.05
CA MET A 203 6.09 6.31 -1.63
C MET A 203 6.91 7.27 -0.79
N ASP A 204 6.21 8.08 0.00
CA ASP A 204 6.82 9.10 0.84
C ASP A 204 6.72 8.65 2.29
N LEU A 205 7.85 8.23 2.87
CA LEU A 205 7.91 7.67 4.22
C LEU A 205 8.19 8.73 5.30
N GLY A 206 8.09 10.02 4.98
CA GLY A 206 8.36 11.11 5.92
C GLY A 206 9.70 10.95 6.63
N ALA A 207 9.69 10.99 7.97
CA ALA A 207 10.87 10.88 8.83
C ALA A 207 11.60 9.52 8.72
N ASP A 208 10.96 8.47 8.20
CA ASP A 208 11.56 7.12 8.10
C ASP A 208 12.24 6.86 6.77
N GLN A 209 12.26 7.83 5.86
CA GLN A 209 12.94 7.71 4.58
C GLN A 209 14.38 7.22 4.79
N ASP A 210 15.12 7.83 5.72
CA ASP A 210 16.54 7.57 5.91
C ASP A 210 16.80 6.28 6.69
N SER A 211 15.99 5.97 7.70
CA SER A 211 16.11 4.74 8.46
C SER A 211 15.72 3.51 7.62
N ALA A 212 14.74 3.64 6.71
CA ALA A 212 14.29 2.54 5.87
C ALA A 212 15.21 2.25 4.67
N LYS A 213 15.89 3.28 4.11
CA LYS A 213 16.72 3.17 2.89
C LYS A 213 17.69 1.97 2.87
N PRO A 214 18.50 1.73 3.92
CA PRO A 214 19.51 0.67 3.87
C PRO A 214 18.93 -0.75 3.86
N GLY A 215 17.71 -0.94 4.36
CA GLY A 215 17.03 -2.22 4.38
C GLY A 215 16.07 -2.45 3.22
N ARG A 216 15.98 -1.54 2.25
CA ARG A 216 15.07 -1.71 1.10
C ARG A 216 15.49 -2.91 0.26
N ILE A 217 14.54 -3.78 -0.02
CA ILE A 217 14.71 -4.98 -0.82
C ILE A 217 13.53 -5.15 -1.78
N ARG A 218 13.79 -5.84 -2.89
CA ARG A 218 12.75 -6.35 -3.78
C ARG A 218 12.70 -7.88 -3.67
N PRO A 219 11.88 -8.44 -2.78
CA PRO A 219 11.74 -9.88 -2.70
C PRO A 219 10.97 -10.42 -3.92
N ILE A 220 11.48 -11.51 -4.50
CA ILE A 220 10.86 -12.28 -5.58
C ILE A 220 10.52 -13.65 -5.00
N PHE A 221 9.24 -14.01 -5.03
CA PHE A 221 8.74 -15.23 -4.40
C PHE A 221 8.61 -16.35 -5.43
N TRP A 222 9.32 -17.44 -5.19
CA TRP A 222 9.41 -18.61 -6.06
C TRP A 222 8.61 -19.78 -5.50
N ARG A 223 8.00 -20.57 -6.37
CA ARG A 223 7.36 -21.85 -6.03
C ARG A 223 7.44 -22.80 -7.21
N GLY A 224 7.86 -24.04 -6.98
CA GLY A 224 8.06 -25.03 -8.02
C GLY A 224 9.01 -24.55 -9.12
N GLY A 225 10.07 -23.82 -8.75
CA GLY A 225 11.04 -23.26 -9.70
C GLY A 225 10.51 -22.10 -10.56
N ARG A 226 9.37 -21.50 -10.22
CA ARG A 226 8.79 -20.35 -10.95
C ARG A 226 8.57 -19.15 -10.05
N ALA A 227 8.95 -17.96 -10.51
CA ALA A 227 8.62 -16.72 -9.85
C ALA A 227 7.10 -16.45 -9.95
N ILE A 228 6.42 -16.37 -8.81
CA ILE A 228 4.96 -16.21 -8.73
C ILE A 228 4.61 -14.74 -8.59
N PHE A 229 5.31 -14.03 -7.71
CA PHE A 229 5.09 -12.61 -7.48
C PHE A 229 6.34 -11.96 -6.90
N ARG A 230 6.37 -10.64 -6.97
CA ARG A 230 7.42 -9.82 -6.34
C ARG A 230 6.77 -8.63 -5.66
N GLY A 231 7.51 -7.97 -4.80
CA GLY A 231 7.08 -6.67 -4.29
C GLY A 231 8.23 -5.79 -3.88
N LEU A 232 7.90 -4.65 -3.30
CA LEU A 232 8.85 -3.74 -2.70
C LEU A 232 8.62 -3.70 -1.20
N GLY A 233 9.70 -3.77 -0.43
CA GLY A 233 9.62 -3.73 1.03
C GLY A 233 10.94 -3.39 1.67
N VAL A 234 10.99 -3.59 2.98
CA VAL A 234 12.21 -3.55 3.78
C VAL A 234 12.43 -4.91 4.41
N PHE A 235 13.70 -5.31 4.59
CA PHE A 235 14.03 -6.57 5.25
C PHE A 235 13.34 -6.66 6.63
N GLY A 236 12.88 -7.85 7.00
CA GLY A 236 12.08 -8.05 8.21
C GLY A 236 10.60 -7.66 8.09
N SER A 237 10.16 -7.21 6.91
CA SER A 237 8.74 -7.11 6.57
C SER A 237 8.35 -8.16 5.52
N LEU A 238 7.45 -9.06 5.89
CA LEU A 238 6.82 -10.06 5.05
C LEU A 238 5.75 -9.47 4.13
N SER A 239 5.33 -8.24 4.41
CA SER A 239 4.35 -7.50 3.64
C SER A 239 5.01 -6.66 2.56
N VAL A 240 4.25 -6.38 1.50
CA VAL A 240 4.66 -5.46 0.45
C VAL A 240 3.58 -4.39 0.31
N SER A 241 4.00 -3.12 0.32
CA SER A 241 3.14 -1.98 -0.01
C SER A 241 2.75 -1.99 -1.49
N ASP A 242 3.60 -2.62 -2.31
CA ASP A 242 3.54 -2.66 -3.76
C ASP A 242 3.82 -4.09 -4.20
N GLY A 243 2.83 -4.71 -4.82
CA GLY A 243 2.87 -6.10 -5.22
C GLY A 243 2.67 -6.25 -6.72
N VAL A 244 3.42 -7.17 -7.33
CA VAL A 244 3.23 -7.58 -8.72
C VAL A 244 3.06 -9.09 -8.74
N ARG A 245 1.85 -9.55 -9.07
CA ARG A 245 1.61 -10.92 -9.51
C ARG A 245 2.11 -11.04 -10.94
N ILE A 246 3.21 -11.76 -11.12
CA ILE A 246 3.97 -11.77 -12.38
C ILE A 246 3.06 -12.27 -13.52
N GLY A 247 3.01 -11.48 -14.61
CA GLY A 247 2.19 -11.74 -15.78
C GLY A 247 0.69 -11.47 -15.64
N SER A 248 0.23 -10.97 -14.48
CA SER A 248 -1.20 -10.93 -14.18
C SER A 248 -1.72 -9.57 -13.70
N TRP A 249 -1.27 -9.08 -12.55
CA TRP A 249 -1.75 -7.83 -11.99
C TRP A 249 -0.71 -7.21 -11.07
N SER A 250 -0.86 -5.92 -10.83
CA SER A 250 -0.08 -5.17 -9.87
C SER A 250 -0.98 -4.33 -8.97
N MET A 251 -0.51 -4.09 -7.77
CA MET A 251 -1.20 -3.32 -6.76
C MET A 251 -0.24 -2.36 -6.06
N GLN A 252 -0.79 -1.27 -5.57
CA GLN A 252 -0.17 -0.43 -4.55
C GLN A 252 -1.22 -0.08 -3.49
N GLN A 253 -0.73 0.16 -2.28
CA GLN A 253 -1.52 0.70 -1.19
C GLN A 253 -1.14 2.16 -0.94
N ASN A 254 -2.17 3.01 -0.81
CA ASN A 254 -2.04 4.41 -0.44
C ASN A 254 -2.79 4.68 0.86
N THR A 255 -2.20 5.52 1.71
CA THR A 255 -2.79 5.88 3.01
C THR A 255 -4.14 6.56 2.82
N ARG A 256 -5.14 6.09 3.55
CA ARG A 256 -6.39 6.82 3.80
C ARG A 256 -6.45 7.10 5.30
N ARG A 257 -6.52 8.36 5.68
CA ARG A 257 -6.48 8.75 7.10
C ARG A 257 -7.78 8.36 7.81
N PHE A 258 -7.69 8.02 9.09
CA PHE A 258 -8.87 7.90 9.94
C PHE A 258 -9.44 9.31 10.13
N MET A 259 -10.66 9.55 9.67
CA MET A 259 -11.25 10.89 9.70
C MET A 259 -11.75 11.31 11.09
N ASN A 260 -12.05 10.34 11.96
CA ASN A 260 -12.76 10.58 13.23
C ASN A 260 -12.00 10.11 14.48
N SER A 261 -10.76 9.64 14.35
CA SER A 261 -9.95 9.23 15.51
C SER A 261 -9.24 10.45 16.09
N THR A 262 -9.46 10.73 17.37
CA THR A 262 -8.87 11.88 18.08
C THR A 262 -7.62 11.51 18.86
N SER A 263 -7.34 10.20 19.04
CA SER A 263 -6.14 9.70 19.70
C SER A 263 -5.62 8.38 19.09
N LEU A 264 -4.33 8.07 19.36
CA LEU A 264 -3.74 6.77 19.03
C LEU A 264 -4.48 5.61 19.69
N TYR A 265 -4.99 5.82 20.91
CA TYR A 265 -5.74 4.79 21.64
C TYR A 265 -7.04 4.42 20.91
N GLU A 266 -7.82 5.42 20.48
CA GLU A 266 -9.07 5.20 19.73
C GLU A 266 -8.83 4.53 18.38
N LEU A 267 -7.74 4.89 17.70
CA LEU A 267 -7.38 4.29 16.43
C LEU A 267 -7.08 2.79 16.59
N VAL A 268 -6.24 2.45 17.56
CA VAL A 268 -5.87 1.05 17.84
C VAL A 268 -7.10 0.27 18.32
N GLU A 269 -7.94 0.87 19.17
CA GLU A 269 -9.19 0.25 19.62
C GLU A 269 -10.14 -0.03 18.46
N SER A 270 -10.30 0.92 17.54
CA SER A 270 -11.14 0.74 16.35
C SER A 270 -10.65 -0.42 15.47
N SER A 271 -9.34 -0.57 15.33
CA SER A 271 -8.73 -1.67 14.58
C SER A 271 -8.95 -3.03 15.29
N ILE A 272 -8.82 -3.07 16.64
CA ILE A 272 -9.14 -4.26 17.43
C ILE A 272 -10.59 -4.68 17.23
N GLN A 273 -11.53 -3.74 17.35
CA GLN A 273 -12.96 -4.03 17.20
C GLN A 273 -13.30 -4.49 15.78
N ALA A 274 -12.70 -3.86 14.75
CA ALA A 274 -12.87 -4.29 13.37
C ALA A 274 -12.36 -5.74 13.18
N MET A 275 -11.18 -6.08 13.71
CA MET A 275 -10.64 -7.43 13.62
C MET A 275 -11.50 -8.47 14.38
N LYS A 276 -12.01 -8.12 15.57
CA LYS A 276 -12.98 -8.95 16.30
C LYS A 276 -14.28 -9.19 15.51
N GLN A 277 -14.62 -8.31 14.55
CA GLN A 277 -15.77 -8.44 13.64
C GLN A 277 -15.42 -9.13 12.30
N GLY A 278 -14.21 -9.67 12.17
CA GLY A 278 -13.76 -10.39 10.97
C GLY A 278 -13.04 -9.53 9.94
N ALA A 279 -12.71 -8.28 10.25
CA ALA A 279 -11.76 -7.52 9.44
C ALA A 279 -10.34 -8.09 9.57
N THR A 280 -9.50 -7.85 8.57
CA THR A 280 -8.14 -8.39 8.54
C THR A 280 -7.08 -7.30 8.44
N PRO A 281 -5.89 -7.51 9.01
CA PRO A 281 -4.75 -6.63 8.77
C PRO A 281 -4.31 -6.69 7.30
N TYR A 282 -4.02 -5.53 6.74
CA TYR A 282 -3.63 -5.36 5.34
C TYR A 282 -2.42 -6.23 4.96
N SER A 283 -1.38 -6.22 5.79
CA SER A 283 -0.09 -6.77 5.48
C SER A 283 -0.13 -8.27 5.15
N PHE A 284 -0.73 -9.04 6.06
CA PHE A 284 -0.87 -10.49 5.90
C PHE A 284 -1.89 -10.85 4.82
N THR A 285 -2.95 -10.06 4.67
CA THR A 285 -3.98 -10.29 3.65
C THR A 285 -3.44 -10.07 2.24
N ILE A 286 -2.69 -9.01 1.97
CA ILE A 286 -2.10 -8.79 0.64
C ILE A 286 -1.01 -9.79 0.33
N ARG A 287 -0.19 -10.16 1.32
CA ARG A 287 0.78 -11.25 1.19
C ARG A 287 0.10 -12.55 0.73
N ARG A 288 -1.06 -12.88 1.31
CA ARG A 288 -1.88 -14.03 0.92
C ARG A 288 -2.46 -13.88 -0.49
N TYR A 289 -2.99 -12.72 -0.86
CA TYR A 289 -3.56 -12.51 -2.20
C TYR A 289 -2.53 -12.55 -3.32
N LEU A 290 -1.30 -12.09 -3.08
CA LEU A 290 -0.21 -12.27 -4.04
C LEU A 290 0.10 -13.75 -4.30
N LYS A 291 -0.10 -14.61 -3.28
CA LYS A 291 0.06 -16.06 -3.37
C LYS A 291 -1.15 -16.72 -4.07
N GLU A 292 -2.37 -16.30 -3.74
CA GLU A 292 -3.61 -17.02 -4.08
C GLU A 292 -4.39 -16.44 -5.27
N CYS A 293 -4.44 -15.11 -5.43
CA CYS A 293 -5.20 -14.46 -6.50
C CYS A 293 -4.41 -14.51 -7.81
N GLY A 294 -4.72 -15.49 -8.65
CA GLY A 294 -4.04 -15.72 -9.92
C GLY A 294 -4.31 -14.66 -10.98
N THR A 295 -5.47 -14.01 -10.95
CA THR A 295 -5.92 -13.05 -11.97
C THR A 295 -6.30 -11.68 -11.40
N TYR A 296 -6.31 -10.65 -12.25
CA TYR A 296 -6.82 -9.32 -11.90
C TYR A 296 -8.26 -9.37 -11.36
N GLY A 297 -9.11 -10.23 -11.97
CA GLY A 297 -10.49 -10.42 -11.55
C GLY A 297 -10.60 -10.99 -10.13
N ASP A 298 -9.78 -12.01 -9.82
CA ASP A 298 -9.73 -12.60 -8.48
C ASP A 298 -9.32 -11.56 -7.43
N MET A 299 -8.28 -10.78 -7.74
CA MET A 299 -7.77 -9.76 -6.83
C MET A 299 -8.77 -8.61 -6.62
N LEU A 300 -9.39 -8.12 -7.68
CA LEU A 300 -10.42 -7.08 -7.60
C LEU A 300 -11.63 -7.55 -6.78
N ALA A 301 -12.06 -8.80 -7.01
CA ALA A 301 -13.17 -9.39 -6.27
C ALA A 301 -12.82 -9.64 -4.79
N ALA A 302 -11.57 -10.06 -4.51
CA ALA A 302 -11.08 -10.24 -3.15
C ALA A 302 -11.04 -8.92 -2.38
N ILE A 303 -10.38 -7.88 -2.91
CA ILE A 303 -10.30 -6.57 -2.23
C ILE A 303 -11.69 -5.99 -1.97
N ARG A 304 -12.63 -6.08 -2.92
CA ARG A 304 -13.98 -5.52 -2.77
C ARG A 304 -14.81 -6.19 -1.67
N ARG A 305 -14.51 -7.45 -1.34
CA ARG A 305 -15.24 -8.21 -0.30
C ARG A 305 -14.56 -8.14 1.07
N THR A 306 -13.29 -7.80 1.11
CA THR A 306 -12.51 -7.84 2.34
C THR A 306 -12.74 -6.62 3.19
N ALA A 307 -13.20 -6.84 4.42
CA ALA A 307 -13.10 -5.85 5.47
C ALA A 307 -11.64 -5.75 5.94
N PHE A 308 -11.03 -4.58 5.81
CA PHE A 308 -9.71 -4.30 6.34
C PHE A 308 -9.80 -3.58 7.69
N ALA A 309 -8.86 -3.87 8.59
CA ALA A 309 -8.83 -3.29 9.94
C ALA A 309 -8.52 -1.78 9.96
N ALA A 310 -8.05 -1.23 8.85
CA ALA A 310 -7.81 0.20 8.67
C ALA A 310 -8.26 0.67 7.27
N PRO A 311 -8.70 1.92 7.12
CA PRO A 311 -9.07 2.48 5.82
C PRO A 311 -7.80 2.65 4.97
N MET A 312 -7.89 2.39 3.66
CA MET A 312 -6.82 2.61 2.69
C MET A 312 -7.40 2.75 1.29
N TYR A 313 -6.57 3.18 0.34
CA TYR A 313 -6.88 3.07 -1.08
C TYR A 313 -6.03 1.97 -1.71
N PHE A 314 -6.63 1.20 -2.60
CA PHE A 314 -5.91 0.30 -3.48
C PHE A 314 -5.93 0.85 -4.90
N VAL A 315 -4.77 0.94 -5.54
CA VAL A 315 -4.70 1.15 -6.99
C VAL A 315 -4.26 -0.16 -7.62
N LEU A 316 -5.08 -0.70 -8.53
CA LEU A 316 -4.87 -1.97 -9.21
C LEU A 316 -4.70 -1.76 -10.70
N ALA A 317 -3.83 -2.55 -11.31
CA ALA A 317 -3.69 -2.66 -12.76
C ALA A 317 -3.59 -4.13 -13.15
N GLY A 318 -4.35 -4.55 -14.16
CA GLY A 318 -4.30 -5.87 -14.76
C GLY A 318 -3.39 -5.91 -15.99
N SER A 319 -3.10 -7.12 -16.48
CA SER A 319 -2.28 -7.35 -17.67
C SER A 319 -3.06 -7.31 -18.98
N LYS A 320 -4.41 -7.26 -18.93
CA LYS A 320 -5.27 -7.15 -20.12
C LYS A 320 -5.71 -5.71 -20.38
N PRO A 321 -6.18 -5.41 -21.61
CA PRO A 321 -6.65 -4.08 -21.96
C PRO A 321 -7.65 -3.49 -20.97
N TRP A 322 -7.43 -2.22 -20.61
CA TRP A 322 -8.37 -1.41 -19.82
C TRP A 322 -8.63 -1.93 -18.39
N GLN A 323 -7.80 -2.83 -17.87
CA GLN A 323 -7.92 -3.33 -16.50
C GLN A 323 -7.23 -2.40 -15.51
N GLY A 324 -7.97 -1.46 -14.93
CA GLY A 324 -7.49 -0.60 -13.85
C GLY A 324 -8.60 -0.23 -12.89
N ALA A 325 -8.26 -0.05 -11.60
CA ALA A 325 -9.21 0.40 -10.59
C ALA A 325 -8.51 1.16 -9.46
N VAL A 326 -9.23 2.14 -8.89
CA VAL A 326 -8.95 2.69 -7.57
C VAL A 326 -10.11 2.29 -6.67
N ILE A 327 -9.81 1.68 -5.53
CA ILE A 327 -10.79 1.15 -4.57
C ILE A 327 -10.61 1.86 -3.24
#